data_AF-A0A6L5QZ77-F1
#
_entry.id   AF-A0A6L5QZ77-F1
#
_cell.length_a   1.000
_cell.length_b   1.000
_cell.length_c   1.000
_cell.angle_alpha   90.00
_cell.angle_beta   90.00
_cell.angle_gamma   90.00
#
_symmetry.space_group_name_H-M   'P 1'
#
loop_
_entity.id
_entity.type
_entity.pdbx_description
1 polymer ?
#
loop_
_entity_poly.entity_id
_entity_poly.type
_entity_poly.pdbx_seq_one_letter_code
_entity_poly.pdbx_strand_id
1 'polypeptide(L)'
;MDLAVDRAAGTEQVRIWAGLQGFVSIAALVALVLFFVLATPFSTPQSRWSWLGPVNDWLAVIGALPWIVAMVLLARYVVAGPWLWALTVLACVGAAAIATVTVLMLAGVADLLAQSIVAAAATVVAFTWSAVVSAVARDAGVLPAWLMAFAIAMIAAFAVGAIVGGIAFVAAEGSVLRATLLGVAVAICGLAWVAFPVWWLAVASTVT
;
A
#
# COMPACT_ATOMS: atom_id res chain seq x y z
N MET A 1 14.18 -34.30 8.43
CA MET A 1 15.05 -33.16 8.79
C MET A 1 14.90 -32.06 7.75
N ASP A 2 14.96 -32.41 6.46
CA ASP A 2 14.84 -31.47 5.33
C ASP A 2 13.55 -30.62 5.32
N LEU A 3 12.38 -31.21 5.57
CA LEU A 3 11.10 -30.47 5.58
C LEU A 3 11.01 -29.37 6.65
N ALA A 4 11.65 -29.56 7.80
CA ALA A 4 11.66 -28.56 8.88
C ALA A 4 12.62 -27.40 8.57
N VAL A 5 13.76 -27.73 7.95
CA VAL A 5 14.75 -26.74 7.49
C VAL A 5 14.18 -25.91 6.33
N ASP A 6 13.49 -26.55 5.38
CA ASP A 6 12.85 -25.87 4.24
C ASP A 6 11.72 -24.93 4.70
N ARG A 7 10.92 -25.33 5.70
CA ARG A 7 9.92 -24.45 6.31
C ARG A 7 10.54 -23.27 7.05
N ALA A 8 11.60 -23.50 7.81
CA ALA A 8 12.29 -22.43 8.54
C ALA A 8 12.88 -21.39 7.56
N ALA A 9 13.56 -21.85 6.51
CA ALA A 9 14.10 -20.99 5.46
C ALA A 9 12.98 -20.22 4.70
N GLY A 10 11.86 -20.89 4.39
CA GLY A 10 10.71 -20.26 3.77
C GLY A 10 10.09 -19.15 4.64
N THR A 11 10.00 -19.39 5.95
CA THR A 11 9.49 -18.42 6.92
C THR A 11 10.40 -17.20 7.00
N GLU A 12 11.71 -17.43 7.10
CA GLU A 12 12.71 -16.35 7.17
C GLU A 12 12.68 -15.47 5.91
N GLN A 13 12.56 -16.07 4.72
CA GLN A 13 12.41 -15.31 3.48
C GLN A 13 11.15 -14.44 3.50
N VAL A 14 10.00 -14.96 3.93
CA VAL A 14 8.78 -14.15 4.08
C VAL A 14 9.02 -12.98 5.03
N ARG A 15 9.67 -13.22 6.19
CA ARG A 15 9.98 -12.16 7.17
C ARG A 15 10.85 -11.06 6.58
N ILE A 16 11.93 -11.42 5.90
CA ILE A 16 12.88 -10.45 5.32
C ILE A 16 12.18 -9.57 4.28
N TRP A 17 11.47 -10.18 3.33
CA TRP A 17 10.85 -9.42 2.24
C TRP A 17 9.64 -8.62 2.69
N ALA A 18 8.82 -9.16 3.59
CA ALA A 18 7.73 -8.40 4.23
C ALA A 18 8.28 -7.22 5.05
N GLY A 19 9.35 -7.44 5.82
CA GLY A 19 10.00 -6.41 6.62
C GLY A 19 10.59 -5.30 5.76
N LEU A 20 11.30 -5.67 4.68
CA LEU A 20 11.86 -4.73 3.71
C LEU A 20 10.76 -3.91 3.03
N GLN A 21 9.66 -4.54 2.63
CA GLN A 21 8.53 -3.85 2.03
C GLN A 21 7.90 -2.84 2.99
N GLY A 22 7.64 -3.26 4.24
CA GLY A 22 7.11 -2.39 5.28
C GLY A 22 8.03 -1.19 5.54
N PHE A 23 9.34 -1.42 5.65
CA PHE A 23 10.33 -0.37 5.90
C PHE A 23 10.44 0.64 4.75
N VAL A 24 10.59 0.17 3.50
CA VAL A 24 10.68 1.06 2.34
C VAL A 24 9.42 1.88 2.18
N SER A 25 8.25 1.28 2.43
CA SER A 25 6.97 2.00 2.37
C SER A 25 6.85 3.06 3.47
N ILE A 26 7.31 2.79 4.69
CA ILE A 26 7.37 3.80 5.76
C ILE A 26 8.34 4.92 5.40
N ALA A 27 9.52 4.60 4.88
CA ALA A 27 10.49 5.61 4.46
C ALA A 27 9.90 6.51 3.37
N ALA A 28 9.19 5.94 2.40
CA ALA A 28 8.46 6.68 1.38
C ALA A 28 7.42 7.61 2.02
N LEU A 29 6.58 7.11 2.93
CA LEU A 29 5.57 7.92 3.63
C LEU A 29 6.18 9.06 4.44
N VAL A 30 7.30 8.83 5.13
CA VAL A 30 8.03 9.88 5.86
C VAL A 30 8.49 10.96 4.89
N ALA A 31 9.08 10.60 3.74
CA ALA A 31 9.46 11.58 2.73
C ALA A 31 8.26 12.38 2.21
N LEU A 32 7.11 11.73 2.00
CA LEU A 32 5.87 12.37 1.54
C LEU A 32 5.32 13.37 2.57
N VAL A 33 5.26 12.96 3.84
CA VAL A 33 4.79 13.84 4.93
C VAL A 33 5.73 15.04 5.06
N LEU A 34 7.04 14.82 5.05
CA LEU A 34 8.02 15.90 5.11
C LEU A 34 7.93 16.81 3.87
N PHE A 35 7.63 16.27 2.69
CA PHE A 35 7.40 17.08 1.50
C PHE A 35 6.21 18.03 1.70
N PHE A 36 5.05 17.54 2.15
CA PHE A 36 3.89 18.41 2.35
C PHE A 36 4.08 19.42 3.50
N VAL A 37 4.74 19.01 4.58
CA VAL A 37 4.97 19.87 5.76
C VAL A 37 6.04 20.93 5.50
N LEU A 38 7.14 20.57 4.82
CA LEU A 38 8.31 21.43 4.67
C LEU A 38 8.36 22.14 3.30
N ALA A 39 7.99 21.46 2.22
CA ALA A 39 8.01 22.03 0.87
C ALA A 39 6.75 22.87 0.58
N THR A 40 5.66 22.64 1.34
CA THR A 40 4.40 23.38 1.26
C THR A 40 3.94 23.64 -0.19
N PRO A 41 3.78 22.58 -1.01
CA PRO A 41 3.63 22.69 -2.46
C PRO A 41 2.36 23.42 -2.90
N PHE A 42 1.36 23.52 -2.01
CA PHE A 42 0.06 24.15 -2.30
C PHE A 42 -0.12 25.55 -1.70
N SER A 43 0.91 26.11 -1.05
CA SER A 43 0.86 27.47 -0.51
C SER A 43 2.02 28.31 -1.04
N THR A 44 3.12 28.40 -0.31
CA THR A 44 4.34 29.11 -0.72
C THR A 44 5.46 28.10 -0.90
N PRO A 45 5.67 27.57 -2.12
CA PRO A 45 6.60 26.47 -2.36
C PRO A 45 8.01 26.76 -1.84
N GLN A 46 8.57 25.84 -1.06
CA GLN A 46 9.93 25.94 -0.52
C GLN A 46 10.89 25.07 -1.33
N SER A 47 11.65 25.68 -2.23
CA SER A 47 12.56 24.98 -3.15
C SER A 47 13.60 24.10 -2.44
N ARG A 48 14.05 24.49 -1.23
CA ARG A 48 15.03 23.70 -0.45
C ARG A 48 14.56 22.29 -0.09
N TRP A 49 13.25 22.04 -0.10
CA TRP A 49 12.63 20.77 0.29
C TRP A 49 11.88 20.07 -0.85
N SER A 50 11.87 20.64 -2.07
CA SER A 50 11.11 20.08 -3.19
C SER A 50 11.61 18.71 -3.62
N TRP A 51 12.88 18.38 -3.34
CA TRP A 51 13.49 17.08 -3.62
C TRP A 51 12.85 15.92 -2.84
N LEU A 52 12.12 16.18 -1.75
CA LEU A 52 11.43 15.15 -0.96
C LEU A 52 10.31 14.44 -1.74
N GLY A 53 9.66 15.16 -2.68
CA GLY A 53 8.66 14.57 -3.57
C GLY A 53 9.27 13.48 -4.46
N PRO A 54 10.27 13.80 -5.30
CA PRO A 54 10.99 12.80 -6.08
C PRO A 54 11.60 11.66 -5.26
N VAL A 55 12.06 11.91 -4.02
CA VAL A 55 12.55 10.85 -3.14
C VAL A 55 11.43 9.89 -2.72
N ASN A 56 10.24 10.40 -2.38
CA ASN A 56 9.07 9.55 -2.14
C ASN A 56 8.75 8.69 -3.37
N ASP A 57 8.71 9.30 -4.57
CA ASP A 57 8.42 8.60 -5.82
C ASP A 57 9.44 7.49 -6.10
N TRP A 58 10.74 7.77 -5.97
CA TRP A 58 11.79 6.76 -6.16
C TRP A 58 11.73 5.64 -5.13
N LEU A 59 11.42 5.94 -3.87
CA LEU A 59 11.22 4.92 -2.85
C LEU A 59 10.03 4.03 -3.17
N ALA A 60 8.95 4.57 -3.74
CA ALA A 60 7.81 3.78 -4.20
C ALA A 60 8.20 2.86 -5.38
N VAL A 61 8.99 3.35 -6.33
CA VAL A 61 9.51 2.55 -7.46
C VAL A 61 10.42 1.42 -6.97
N ILE A 62 11.37 1.73 -6.08
CA ILE A 62 12.28 0.74 -5.49
C ILE A 62 11.49 -0.27 -4.64
N GLY A 63 10.47 0.20 -3.91
CA GLY A 63 9.59 -0.60 -3.08
C GLY A 63 8.71 -1.58 -3.85
N ALA A 64 8.50 -1.40 -5.15
CA ALA A 64 7.67 -2.32 -5.93
C ALA A 64 8.25 -3.75 -5.97
N LEU A 65 9.57 -3.90 -6.04
CA LEU A 65 10.21 -5.21 -6.03
C LEU A 65 9.99 -5.98 -4.71
N PRO A 66 10.37 -5.44 -3.53
CA PRO A 66 10.12 -6.14 -2.28
C PRO A 66 8.63 -6.39 -2.03
N TRP A 67 7.75 -5.49 -2.48
CA TRP A 67 6.31 -5.73 -2.46
C TRP A 67 5.91 -6.99 -3.24
N ILE A 68 6.30 -7.09 -4.52
CA ILE A 68 5.98 -8.22 -5.38
C ILE A 68 6.55 -9.52 -4.80
N VAL A 69 7.81 -9.50 -4.37
CA VAL A 69 8.47 -10.69 -3.81
C VAL A 69 7.78 -11.14 -2.52
N ALA A 70 7.46 -10.21 -1.61
CA ALA A 70 6.76 -10.53 -0.37
C ALA A 70 5.36 -11.12 -0.63
N MET A 71 4.61 -10.59 -1.60
CA MET A 71 3.30 -11.12 -1.99
C MET A 71 3.39 -12.56 -2.51
N VAL A 72 4.32 -12.81 -3.42
CA VAL A 72 4.53 -14.15 -4.01
C VAL A 72 4.97 -15.13 -2.93
N LEU A 73 5.92 -14.76 -2.07
CA LEU A 73 6.41 -15.62 -1.00
C LEU A 73 5.31 -15.95 0.00
N LEU A 74 4.52 -14.97 0.44
CA LEU A 74 3.44 -15.21 1.39
C LEU A 74 2.35 -16.10 0.79
N ALA A 75 1.94 -15.86 -0.47
CA ALA A 75 0.96 -16.69 -1.16
C ALA A 75 1.44 -18.15 -1.32
N ARG A 76 2.73 -18.35 -1.65
CA ARG A 76 3.35 -19.69 -1.68
C ARG A 76 3.36 -20.34 -0.31
N TYR A 77 3.74 -19.58 0.72
CA TYR A 77 3.90 -20.09 2.07
C TYR A 77 2.60 -20.61 2.67
N VAL A 78 1.47 -19.93 2.40
CA VAL A 78 0.14 -20.36 2.86
C VAL A 78 -0.53 -21.39 1.94
N VAL A 79 0.21 -21.93 0.95
CA VAL A 79 -0.29 -22.90 -0.03
C VAL A 79 -1.55 -22.40 -0.74
N ALA A 80 -1.45 -21.20 -1.31
CA ALA A 80 -2.57 -20.51 -1.96
C ALA A 80 -3.28 -21.38 -3.02
N GLY A 81 -4.62 -21.41 -2.94
CA GLY A 81 -5.47 -21.91 -4.02
C GLY A 81 -5.46 -21.00 -5.26
N PRO A 82 -6.06 -21.43 -6.38
CA PRO A 82 -6.00 -20.72 -7.65
C PRO A 82 -6.56 -19.28 -7.59
N TRP A 83 -7.59 -19.04 -6.76
CA TRP A 83 -8.18 -17.71 -6.60
C TRP A 83 -7.23 -16.72 -5.91
N LEU A 84 -6.56 -17.15 -4.82
CA LEU A 84 -5.58 -16.31 -4.15
C LEU A 84 -4.39 -16.03 -5.08
N TRP A 85 -3.97 -17.00 -5.90
CA TRP A 85 -2.95 -16.76 -6.92
C TRP A 85 -3.35 -15.74 -7.98
N ALA A 86 -4.57 -15.80 -8.50
CA ALA A 86 -5.08 -14.80 -9.44
C ALA A 86 -5.03 -13.40 -8.82
N LEU A 87 -5.45 -13.27 -7.55
CA LEU A 87 -5.40 -12.02 -6.82
C LEU A 87 -3.95 -11.56 -6.54
N THR A 88 -3.03 -12.48 -6.22
CA THR A 88 -1.60 -12.18 -6.09
C THR A 88 -1.02 -11.64 -7.39
N VAL A 89 -1.32 -12.28 -8.52
CA VAL A 89 -0.86 -11.81 -9.84
C VAL A 89 -1.40 -10.41 -10.13
N LEU A 90 -2.70 -10.18 -9.92
CA LEU A 90 -3.30 -8.85 -10.09
C LEU A 90 -2.65 -7.80 -9.20
N ALA A 91 -2.35 -8.13 -7.94
CA ALA A 91 -1.69 -7.22 -7.02
C ALA A 91 -0.24 -6.93 -7.45
N CYS A 92 0.50 -7.93 -7.91
CA CYS A 92 1.85 -7.76 -8.45
C CYS A 92 1.87 -6.90 -9.73
N VAL A 93 0.92 -7.12 -10.63
CA VAL A 93 0.73 -6.26 -11.82
C VAL A 93 0.41 -4.84 -11.39
N GLY A 94 -0.45 -4.65 -10.36
CA GLY A 94 -0.75 -3.35 -9.79
C GLY A 94 0.49 -2.64 -9.24
N ALA A 95 1.33 -3.33 -8.46
CA ALA A 95 2.57 -2.78 -7.94
C ALA A 95 3.54 -2.38 -9.07
N ALA A 96 3.70 -3.23 -10.09
CA ALA A 96 4.52 -2.93 -11.27
C ALA A 96 3.96 -1.75 -12.09
N ALA A 97 2.64 -1.66 -12.21
CA ALA A 97 1.97 -0.55 -12.89
C ALA A 97 2.18 0.78 -12.15
N ILE A 98 2.05 0.79 -10.82
CA ILE A 98 2.36 1.98 -10.00
C ILE A 98 3.80 2.43 -10.25
N ALA A 99 4.77 1.51 -10.15
CA ALA A 99 6.18 1.86 -10.36
C ALA A 99 6.43 2.40 -11.77
N THR A 100 5.86 1.74 -12.79
CA THR A 100 6.01 2.16 -14.19
C THR A 100 5.45 3.55 -14.42
N VAL A 101 4.21 3.82 -13.98
CA VAL A 101 3.58 5.14 -14.15
C VAL A 101 4.30 6.21 -13.34
N THR A 102 4.83 5.87 -12.17
CA THR A 102 5.64 6.80 -11.37
C THR A 102 6.93 7.17 -12.11
N VAL A 103 7.62 6.21 -12.74
CA VAL A 103 8.79 6.50 -13.59
C VAL A 103 8.41 7.36 -14.80
N LEU A 104 7.29 7.07 -15.46
CA LEU A 104 6.80 7.89 -16.58
C LEU A 104 6.46 9.31 -16.14
N MET A 105 5.91 9.49 -14.94
CA MET A 105 5.63 10.80 -14.37
C MET A 105 6.93 11.56 -14.08
N LEU A 106 7.93 10.91 -13.47
CA LEU A 106 9.24 11.50 -13.22
C LEU A 106 9.97 11.89 -14.53
N ALA A 107 9.70 11.17 -15.62
CA ALA A 107 10.20 11.49 -16.96
C ALA A 107 9.38 12.57 -17.69
N GLY A 108 8.28 13.08 -17.10
CA GLY A 108 7.40 14.08 -17.70
C GLY A 108 6.48 13.54 -18.80
N VAL A 109 6.31 12.22 -18.90
CA VAL A 109 5.47 11.55 -19.92
C VAL A 109 4.05 11.31 -19.42
N ALA A 110 3.88 11.05 -18.11
CA ALA A 110 2.58 10.88 -17.46
C ALA A 110 2.33 12.01 -16.46
N ASP A 111 1.06 12.28 -16.15
CA ASP A 111 0.66 13.26 -15.15
C ASP A 111 0.27 12.59 -13.81
N LEU A 112 0.10 13.42 -12.78
CA LEU A 112 -0.34 13.00 -11.45
C LEU A 112 -1.73 12.35 -11.47
N LEU A 113 -2.59 12.72 -12.43
CA LEU A 113 -3.93 12.15 -12.54
C LEU A 113 -3.85 10.68 -12.97
N ALA A 114 -3.05 10.37 -14.01
CA ALA A 114 -2.81 9.01 -14.45
C ALA A 114 -2.20 8.16 -13.32
N GLN A 115 -1.21 8.69 -12.59
CA GLN A 115 -0.62 8.02 -11.42
C GLN A 115 -1.68 7.76 -10.34
N SER A 116 -2.53 8.75 -10.04
CA SER A 116 -3.58 8.63 -9.02
C SER A 116 -4.62 7.56 -9.35
N ILE A 117 -5.04 7.48 -10.62
CA ILE A 117 -6.01 6.46 -11.10
C ILE A 117 -5.42 5.06 -10.95
N VAL A 118 -4.19 4.87 -11.43
CA VAL A 118 -3.50 3.57 -11.36
C VAL A 118 -3.23 3.17 -9.91
N ALA A 119 -2.75 4.11 -9.08
CA ALA A 119 -2.53 3.88 -7.67
C ALA A 119 -3.82 3.50 -6.94
N ALA A 120 -4.93 4.21 -7.16
CA ALA A 120 -6.21 3.89 -6.53
C ALA A 120 -6.68 2.48 -6.89
N ALA A 121 -6.65 2.11 -8.17
CA ALA A 121 -7.06 0.77 -8.62
C ALA A 121 -6.17 -0.34 -8.01
N ALA A 122 -4.85 -0.18 -8.06
CA ALA A 122 -3.90 -1.12 -7.49
C ALA A 122 -4.02 -1.21 -5.96
N THR A 123 -4.35 -0.12 -5.28
CA THR A 123 -4.59 -0.07 -3.83
C THR A 123 -5.77 -0.94 -3.43
N VAL A 124 -6.89 -0.83 -4.16
CA VAL A 124 -8.08 -1.67 -3.91
C VAL A 124 -7.73 -3.15 -4.03
N VAL A 125 -6.98 -3.52 -5.08
CA VAL A 125 -6.53 -4.91 -5.28
C VAL A 125 -5.60 -5.35 -4.16
N ALA A 126 -4.61 -4.54 -3.79
CA ALA A 126 -3.65 -4.86 -2.74
C ALA A 126 -4.29 -5.01 -1.35
N PHE A 127 -5.23 -4.13 -1.00
CA PHE A 127 -5.92 -4.22 0.27
C PHE A 127 -6.83 -5.44 0.30
N THR A 128 -7.59 -5.68 -0.77
CA THR A 128 -8.40 -6.91 -0.93
C THR A 128 -7.53 -8.15 -0.79
N TRP A 129 -6.38 -8.18 -1.46
CA TRP A 129 -5.39 -9.24 -1.35
C TRP A 129 -4.92 -9.43 0.10
N SER A 130 -4.58 -8.35 0.81
CA SER A 130 -4.11 -8.42 2.19
C SER A 130 -5.15 -9.03 3.14
N ALA A 131 -6.45 -8.75 2.94
CA ALA A 131 -7.51 -9.36 3.74
C ALA A 131 -7.70 -10.84 3.43
N VAL A 132 -7.72 -11.20 2.14
CA VAL A 132 -7.89 -12.60 1.71
C VAL A 132 -6.70 -13.45 2.15
N VAL A 133 -5.46 -12.99 1.92
CA VAL A 133 -4.26 -13.73 2.35
C VAL A 133 -4.18 -13.84 3.87
N SER A 134 -4.58 -12.80 4.62
CA SER A 134 -4.62 -12.86 6.08
C SER A 134 -5.66 -13.87 6.59
N ALA A 135 -6.80 -13.99 5.92
CA ALA A 135 -7.81 -14.99 6.27
C ALA A 135 -7.31 -16.42 6.02
N VAL A 136 -6.73 -16.67 4.84
CA VAL A 136 -6.13 -17.97 4.51
C VAL A 136 -4.98 -18.31 5.45
N ALA A 137 -4.09 -17.35 5.74
CA ALA A 137 -2.97 -17.53 6.66
C ALA A 137 -3.43 -17.80 8.09
N ARG A 138 -4.50 -17.14 8.54
CA ARG A 138 -5.12 -17.41 9.85
C ARG A 138 -5.65 -18.83 9.93
N ASP A 139 -6.40 -19.26 8.92
CA ASP A 139 -6.99 -20.60 8.89
C ASP A 139 -5.92 -21.70 8.81
N ALA A 140 -4.78 -21.39 8.21
CA ALA A 140 -3.59 -22.24 8.20
C ALA A 140 -2.73 -22.15 9.48
N GLY A 141 -3.09 -21.30 10.45
CA GLY A 141 -2.33 -21.10 11.69
C GLY A 141 -0.99 -20.37 11.53
N VAL A 142 -0.78 -19.71 10.40
CA VAL A 142 0.47 -19.01 10.03
C VAL A 142 0.51 -17.57 10.55
N LEU A 143 -0.65 -16.89 10.59
CA LEU A 143 -0.77 -15.51 11.07
C LEU A 143 -1.86 -15.39 12.14
N PRO A 144 -1.70 -14.47 13.11
CA PRO A 144 -2.71 -14.21 14.13
C PRO A 144 -3.97 -13.55 13.56
N ALA A 145 -5.13 -13.83 14.17
CA ALA A 145 -6.44 -13.36 13.69
C ALA A 145 -6.57 -11.83 13.62
N TRP A 146 -5.83 -11.08 14.44
CA TRP A 146 -5.89 -9.62 14.44
C TRP A 146 -5.35 -9.02 13.13
N LEU A 147 -4.44 -9.69 12.42
CA LEU A 147 -3.93 -9.23 11.12
C LEU A 147 -5.00 -9.25 10.04
N MET A 148 -5.89 -10.23 10.07
CA MET A 148 -7.06 -10.29 9.19
C MET A 148 -8.03 -9.13 9.50
N ALA A 149 -8.33 -8.91 10.79
CA ALA A 149 -9.18 -7.79 11.20
C ALA A 149 -8.56 -6.44 10.79
N PHE A 150 -7.25 -6.29 10.94
CA PHE A 150 -6.53 -5.09 10.54
C PHE A 150 -6.61 -4.86 9.03
N ALA A 151 -6.38 -5.90 8.21
CA ALA A 151 -6.49 -5.80 6.76
C ALA A 151 -7.91 -5.46 6.29
N ILE A 152 -8.95 -6.05 6.92
CA ILE A 152 -10.35 -5.71 6.65
C ILE A 152 -10.62 -4.25 7.00
N ALA A 153 -10.10 -3.75 8.13
CA ALA A 153 -10.25 -2.36 8.53
C ALA A 153 -9.62 -1.39 7.52
N MET A 154 -8.48 -1.74 6.91
CA MET A 154 -7.87 -0.93 5.84
C MET A 154 -8.79 -0.81 4.62
N ILE A 155 -9.34 -1.93 4.14
CA ILE A 155 -10.28 -1.93 3.01
C ILE A 155 -11.53 -1.11 3.36
N ALA A 156 -12.10 -1.33 4.54
CA ALA A 156 -13.30 -0.63 4.98
C ALA A 156 -13.05 0.88 5.09
N ALA A 157 -11.93 1.30 5.67
CA ALA A 157 -11.54 2.70 5.72
C ALA A 157 -11.38 3.28 4.31
N PHE A 158 -10.68 2.60 3.40
CA PHE A 158 -10.53 3.06 2.02
C PHE A 158 -11.87 3.20 1.30
N ALA A 159 -12.77 2.23 1.46
CA ALA A 159 -14.11 2.27 0.88
C ALA A 159 -14.96 3.41 1.45
N VAL A 160 -14.95 3.60 2.78
CA VAL A 160 -15.65 4.71 3.44
C VAL A 160 -15.10 6.05 2.96
N GLY A 161 -13.77 6.21 2.91
CA GLY A 161 -13.15 7.43 2.42
C GLY A 161 -13.50 7.72 0.96
N ALA A 162 -13.51 6.70 0.10
CA ALA A 162 -13.92 6.83 -1.30
C ALA A 162 -15.40 7.24 -1.43
N ILE A 163 -16.30 6.65 -0.63
CA ILE A 163 -17.73 7.02 -0.61
C ILE A 163 -17.90 8.48 -0.15
N VAL A 164 -17.26 8.87 0.95
CA VAL A 164 -17.31 10.24 1.48
C VAL A 164 -16.76 11.23 0.44
N GLY A 165 -15.66 10.90 -0.23
CA GLY A 165 -15.07 11.69 -1.31
C GLY A 165 -16.02 11.79 -2.51
N GLY A 166 -16.69 10.71 -2.89
CA GLY A 166 -17.70 10.70 -3.95
C GLY A 166 -18.90 11.59 -3.63
N ILE A 167 -19.42 11.52 -2.39
CA ILE A 167 -20.52 12.39 -1.92
C ILE A 167 -20.13 13.86 -1.98
N ALA A 168 -18.85 14.20 -1.77
CA ALA A 168 -18.38 15.58 -1.86
C ALA A 168 -18.65 16.23 -3.22
N PHE A 169 -18.71 15.45 -4.30
CA PHE A 169 -19.02 15.95 -5.65
C PHE A 169 -20.50 16.28 -5.88
N VAL A 170 -21.38 15.90 -4.95
CA VAL A 170 -22.80 16.34 -4.95
C VAL A 170 -22.93 17.75 -4.38
N ALA A 171 -22.01 18.16 -3.50
CA ALA A 171 -22.01 19.50 -2.92
C ALA A 171 -21.49 20.55 -3.93
N ALA A 172 -21.98 21.79 -3.79
CA ALA A 172 -21.60 22.89 -4.66
C ALA A 172 -20.08 23.12 -4.67
N GLU A 173 -19.53 23.43 -5.84
CA GLU A 173 -18.12 23.78 -6.00
C GLU A 173 -17.77 25.03 -5.17
N GLY A 174 -16.60 25.00 -4.53
CA GLY A 174 -16.17 26.05 -3.60
C GLY A 174 -16.87 26.08 -2.24
N SER A 175 -17.87 25.22 -1.99
CA SER A 175 -18.55 25.18 -0.69
C SER A 175 -17.68 24.60 0.43
N VAL A 176 -17.87 25.13 1.65
CA VAL A 176 -17.23 24.59 2.88
C VAL A 176 -17.57 23.12 3.08
N LEU A 177 -18.79 22.70 2.73
CA LEU A 177 -19.22 21.30 2.81
C LEU A 177 -18.37 20.40 1.91
N ARG A 178 -18.17 20.77 0.63
CA ARG A 178 -17.33 20.01 -0.31
C ARG A 178 -15.89 19.91 0.20
N ALA A 179 -15.31 21.02 0.65
CA ALA A 179 -13.96 21.04 1.21
C ALA A 179 -13.83 20.14 2.46
N THR A 180 -14.82 20.17 3.36
CA THR A 180 -14.84 19.36 4.58
C THR A 180 -14.93 17.87 4.25
N LEU A 181 -15.83 17.48 3.35
CA LEU A 181 -15.99 16.07 2.95
C LEU A 181 -14.73 15.54 2.27
N LEU A 182 -14.10 16.31 1.38
CA LEU A 182 -12.83 15.93 0.76
C LEU A 182 -11.71 15.81 1.80
N GLY A 183 -11.62 16.73 2.77
CA GLY A 183 -10.65 16.66 3.86
C GLY A 183 -10.82 15.40 4.71
N VAL A 184 -12.06 15.06 5.07
CA VAL A 184 -12.39 13.82 5.81
C VAL A 184 -12.05 12.58 4.97
N ALA A 185 -12.39 12.57 3.69
CA ALA A 185 -12.06 11.46 2.78
C ALA A 185 -10.55 11.23 2.70
N VAL A 186 -9.76 12.30 2.53
CA VAL A 186 -8.30 12.26 2.51
C VAL A 186 -7.75 11.73 3.83
N ALA A 187 -8.28 12.18 4.97
CA ALA A 187 -7.83 11.70 6.28
C ALA A 187 -8.08 10.19 6.44
N ILE A 188 -9.28 9.71 6.11
CA ILE A 188 -9.63 8.29 6.23
C ILE A 188 -8.81 7.42 5.26
N CYS A 189 -8.74 7.81 3.98
CA CYS A 189 -7.94 7.09 2.99
C CYS A 189 -6.45 7.12 3.35
N GLY A 190 -5.95 8.26 3.85
CA GLY A 190 -4.57 8.42 4.31
C GLY A 190 -4.24 7.48 5.47
N LEU A 191 -5.15 7.29 6.43
CA LEU A 191 -4.97 6.31 7.51
C LEU A 191 -4.89 4.88 6.98
N ALA A 192 -5.75 4.50 6.03
CA ALA A 192 -5.68 3.19 5.39
C ALA A 192 -4.36 3.00 4.62
N TRP A 193 -3.87 4.06 3.98
CA TRP A 193 -2.60 4.08 3.26
C TRP A 193 -1.39 3.88 4.20
N VAL A 194 -1.39 4.53 5.36
CA VAL A 194 -0.34 4.36 6.39
C VAL A 194 -0.40 2.98 7.04
N ALA A 195 -1.59 2.40 7.19
CA ALA A 195 -1.77 1.10 7.80
C ALA A 195 -1.15 -0.05 7.00
N PHE A 196 -1.07 0.07 5.67
CA PHE A 196 -0.54 -0.99 4.80
C PHE A 196 0.95 -1.34 5.04
N PRO A 197 1.89 -0.37 5.13
CA PRO A 197 3.25 -0.64 5.58
C PRO A 197 3.33 -1.32 6.94
N VAL A 198 2.47 -0.90 7.89
CA VAL A 198 2.42 -1.47 9.24
C VAL A 198 1.94 -2.92 9.19
N TRP A 199 0.98 -3.23 8.31
CA TRP A 199 0.52 -4.60 8.10
C TRP A 199 1.65 -5.51 7.62
N TRP A 200 2.50 -5.04 6.70
CA TRP A 200 3.69 -5.80 6.25
C TRP A 200 4.70 -6.04 7.37
N LEU A 201 5.00 -5.02 8.18
CA LEU A 201 5.89 -5.19 9.34
C LEU A 201 5.30 -6.16 10.37
N ALA A 202 3.99 -6.14 10.54
CA ALA A 202 3.30 -7.06 11.42
C ALA A 202 3.33 -8.50 10.90
N VAL A 203 3.15 -8.72 9.59
CA VAL A 203 3.38 -10.03 8.96
C VAL A 203 4.82 -10.50 9.23
N ALA A 204 5.81 -9.63 8.99
CA ALA A 204 7.22 -9.96 9.19
C ALA A 204 7.57 -10.34 10.64
N SER A 205 6.88 -9.76 11.62
CA SER A 205 7.14 -10.02 13.04
C SER A 205 6.34 -11.19 13.61
N THR A 206 5.28 -11.65 12.92
CA THR A 206 4.34 -12.64 13.49
C THR A 206 4.21 -13.92 12.69
N VAL A 207 4.68 -13.98 11.44
CA VAL A 207 4.65 -15.21 10.63
C VAL A 207 5.48 -16.33 11.29
N THR A 208 4.91 -17.53 11.41
CA THR A 208 5.51 -18.71 12.04
C THR A 208 5.54 -19.92 11.12
#